data_AF-A0A8H5I580-F1
#
_entry.id   AF-A0A8H5I580-F1
#
_cell.length_a   1.000
_cell.length_b   1.000
_cell.length_c   1.000
_cell.angle_alpha   90.00
_cell.angle_beta   90.00
_cell.angle_gamma   90.00
#
_symmetry.space_group_name_H-M   'P 1'
#
loop_
_entity.id
_entity.type
_entity.pdbx_description
1 polymer ?
#
loop_
_entity_poly.entity_id
_entity_poly.type
_entity_poly.pdbx_seq_one_letter_code
_entity_poly.pdbx_strand_id
1 'polypeptide(L)'
;MSGDYNWKTLSDNYNECYHCKTAHPDAADVADLSAYRVDTKGGNIEHFANTKPEMEEQGLKIVSNYYFPNACMTVSPKFFYMMRCVPTSPGHCSMEYEVYRHKNATDEGFQTIDAMFKRILAEDKWLCNNAQKNLNAGVFVNGEMHPKMEQGPLYFQHRVRAILNGHYQLEKAAGKEINPAQHIPSDSSHGTENDMGFCSGLACGKDAEQLAW
;
A
#
# COMPACT_ATOMS: atom_id res chain seq x y z
N MET A 1 3.81 0.28 -13.18
CA MET A 1 4.88 1.23 -12.79
C MET A 1 5.68 0.58 -11.66
N SER A 2 7.01 0.64 -11.67
CA SER A 2 7.85 0.05 -10.59
C SER A 2 8.06 1.03 -9.43
N GLY A 3 8.13 0.55 -8.19
CA GLY A 3 8.46 1.33 -7.00
C GLY A 3 9.58 0.68 -6.17
N ASP A 4 10.59 1.47 -5.80
CA ASP A 4 11.74 1.03 -4.99
C ASP A 4 11.45 1.25 -3.50
N TYR A 5 10.30 0.74 -3.06
CA TYR A 5 9.82 0.83 -1.69
C TYR A 5 8.98 -0.37 -1.29
N ASN A 6 8.82 -0.57 0.02
CA ASN A 6 7.87 -1.53 0.55
C ASN A 6 6.43 -1.12 0.22
N TRP A 7 5.57 -2.08 -0.12
CA TRP A 7 4.16 -1.82 -0.44
C TRP A 7 3.39 -1.07 0.67
N LYS A 8 3.80 -1.24 1.93
CA LYS A 8 3.22 -0.53 3.09
C LYS A 8 3.48 0.97 3.04
N THR A 9 4.63 1.40 2.50
CA THR A 9 4.99 2.81 2.36
C THR A 9 3.98 3.54 1.47
N LEU A 10 3.57 2.93 0.35
CA LEU A 10 2.54 3.49 -0.51
C LEU A 10 1.15 3.44 0.13
N SER A 11 0.88 2.42 0.95
CA SER A 11 -0.39 2.32 1.67
C SER A 11 -0.51 3.40 2.75
N ASP A 12 0.58 3.77 3.44
CA ASP A 12 0.59 4.93 4.32
C ASP A 12 0.35 6.21 3.50
N ASN A 13 1.15 6.45 2.45
CA ASN A 13 1.02 7.63 1.58
C ASN A 13 -0.40 7.83 1.03
N TYR A 14 -1.04 6.78 0.51
CA TYR A 14 -2.37 6.90 -0.09
C TYR A 14 -3.46 7.22 0.93
N ASN A 15 -3.31 6.81 2.19
CA ASN A 15 -4.38 6.85 3.18
C ASN A 15 -4.43 8.13 4.02
N GLU A 16 -3.63 9.14 3.67
CA GLU A 16 -3.65 10.46 4.28
C GLU A 16 -3.58 11.57 3.24
N CYS A 17 -3.94 12.78 3.66
CA CYS A 17 -3.80 13.98 2.82
C CYS A 17 -3.00 15.09 3.53
N TYR A 18 -2.20 14.73 4.53
CA TYR A 18 -1.33 15.66 5.23
C TYR A 18 -0.22 16.17 4.30
N HIS A 19 0.35 15.31 3.46
CA HIS A 19 1.37 15.71 2.49
C HIS A 19 0.81 16.49 1.29
N CYS A 20 -0.48 16.32 0.95
CA CYS A 20 -1.03 16.79 -0.32
C CYS A 20 -0.85 18.29 -0.55
N LYS A 21 -1.04 19.12 0.49
CA LYS A 21 -0.87 20.57 0.39
C LYS A 21 0.55 20.98 -0.02
N THR A 22 1.55 20.17 0.35
CA THR A 22 2.96 20.46 0.10
C THR A 22 3.47 19.78 -1.16
N ALA A 23 3.02 18.55 -1.44
CA ALA A 23 3.61 17.72 -2.48
C ALA A 23 2.82 17.71 -3.80
N HIS A 24 1.53 18.05 -3.79
CA HIS A 24 0.67 18.03 -4.98
C HIS A 24 0.14 19.43 -5.29
N PRO A 25 0.83 20.19 -6.15
CA PRO A 25 0.34 21.50 -6.60
C PRO A 25 -1.10 21.42 -7.14
N ASP A 26 -1.39 20.37 -7.93
CA ASP A 26 -2.72 20.15 -8.52
C ASP A 26 -3.81 19.80 -7.49
N ALA A 27 -3.46 19.13 -6.38
CA ALA A 27 -4.46 18.70 -5.39
C ALA A 27 -4.97 19.88 -4.54
N ALA A 28 -4.12 20.87 -4.28
CA ALA A 28 -4.50 22.08 -3.54
C ALA A 28 -5.52 22.95 -4.30
N ASP A 29 -5.49 22.87 -5.63
CA ASP A 29 -6.44 23.58 -6.48
C ASP A 29 -7.82 22.92 -6.48
N VAL A 30 -7.87 21.59 -6.36
CA VAL A 30 -9.11 20.80 -6.51
C VAL A 30 -9.83 20.51 -5.20
N ALA A 31 -9.10 20.21 -4.13
CA ALA A 31 -9.69 19.72 -2.87
C ALA A 31 -9.70 20.78 -1.74
N ASP A 32 -10.81 20.86 -1.02
CA ASP A 32 -10.86 21.51 0.30
C ASP A 32 -10.41 20.50 1.37
N LEU A 33 -9.11 20.52 1.65
CA LEU A 33 -8.47 19.64 2.62
C LEU A 33 -8.87 19.93 4.08
N SER A 34 -9.54 21.06 4.37
CA SER A 34 -9.98 21.38 5.75
C SER A 34 -11.10 20.45 6.24
N ALA A 35 -11.91 19.99 5.29
CA ALA A 35 -13.00 19.05 5.50
C ALA A 35 -12.57 17.58 5.34
N TYR A 36 -11.29 17.32 5.06
CA TYR A 36 -10.79 15.97 4.86
C TYR A 36 -10.98 15.11 6.12
N ARG A 37 -11.54 13.92 5.91
CA ARG A 37 -11.68 12.87 6.92
C ARG A 37 -11.66 11.51 6.26
N VAL A 38 -11.34 10.49 7.05
CA VAL A 38 -11.44 9.09 6.63
C VAL A 38 -12.34 8.31 7.58
N ASP A 39 -13.14 7.41 7.03
CA ASP A 39 -13.87 6.41 7.82
C ASP A 39 -13.27 5.03 7.59
N THR A 40 -12.96 4.32 8.67
CA THR A 40 -12.27 3.03 8.61
C THR A 40 -13.20 1.90 9.04
N LYS A 41 -13.57 1.00 8.13
CA LYS A 41 -14.55 -0.07 8.40
C LYS A 41 -14.23 -1.35 7.64
N GLY A 42 -14.20 -2.48 8.36
CA GLY A 42 -14.14 -3.81 7.72
C GLY A 42 -12.89 -4.10 6.88
N GLY A 43 -11.83 -3.29 6.97
CA GLY A 43 -10.66 -3.37 6.08
C GLY A 43 -10.65 -2.31 4.97
N ASN A 44 -11.67 -1.48 4.90
CA ASN A 44 -11.74 -0.34 4.00
C ASN A 44 -11.34 0.95 4.73
N ILE A 45 -10.76 1.88 3.98
CA ILE A 45 -10.56 3.27 4.40
C ILE A 45 -11.26 4.13 3.34
N GLU A 46 -12.37 4.74 3.73
CA GLU A 46 -13.21 5.56 2.87
C GLU A 46 -12.79 7.03 3.01
N HIS A 47 -12.45 7.67 1.89
CA HIS A 47 -11.96 9.04 1.88
C HIS A 47 -13.08 10.02 1.58
N PHE A 48 -13.22 11.03 2.44
CA PHE A 48 -14.15 12.13 2.23
C PHE A 48 -13.35 13.43 2.15
N ALA A 49 -13.34 14.03 0.97
CA ALA A 49 -12.82 15.36 0.72
C ALA A 49 -13.92 16.20 0.06
N ASN A 50 -14.05 17.45 0.47
CA ASN A 50 -14.89 18.39 -0.26
C ASN A 50 -14.15 18.80 -1.54
N THR A 51 -14.87 18.84 -2.65
CA THR A 51 -14.38 19.45 -3.90
C THR A 51 -14.90 20.88 -3.93
N LYS A 52 -14.09 21.84 -4.37
CA LYS A 52 -14.56 23.22 -4.53
C LYS A 52 -15.69 23.26 -5.57
N PRO A 53 -16.76 24.05 -5.40
CA PRO A 53 -17.92 24.04 -6.30
C PRO A 53 -17.55 24.22 -7.78
N GLU A 54 -16.62 25.13 -8.08
CA GLU A 54 -16.15 25.38 -9.44
C GLU A 54 -15.44 24.17 -10.07
N MET A 55 -14.78 23.35 -9.26
CA MET A 55 -14.09 22.14 -9.70
C MET A 55 -15.07 20.96 -9.83
N GLU A 56 -16.10 20.91 -8.99
CA GLU A 56 -17.19 19.93 -9.10
C GLU A 56 -17.98 20.14 -10.39
N GLU A 57 -18.29 21.40 -10.76
CA GLU A 57 -18.91 21.74 -12.05
C GLU A 57 -18.06 21.32 -13.25
N GLN A 58 -16.73 21.37 -13.12
CA GLN A 58 -15.80 20.86 -14.12
C GLN A 58 -15.67 19.33 -14.12
N GLY A 59 -16.37 18.63 -13.23
CA GLY A 59 -16.35 17.17 -13.12
C GLY A 59 -15.06 16.61 -12.50
N LEU A 60 -14.37 17.41 -11.67
CA LEU A 60 -13.15 17.01 -10.96
C LEU A 60 -13.43 16.48 -9.55
N LYS A 61 -14.71 16.32 -9.18
CA LYS A 61 -15.08 15.65 -7.94
C LYS A 61 -14.63 14.20 -7.96
N ILE A 62 -14.00 13.78 -6.87
CA ILE A 62 -13.50 12.43 -6.70
C ILE A 62 -14.03 11.80 -5.43
N VAL A 63 -14.19 10.47 -5.47
CA VAL A 63 -14.42 9.63 -4.31
C VAL A 63 -13.39 8.53 -4.34
N SER A 64 -12.64 8.39 -3.24
CA SER A 64 -11.51 7.47 -3.14
C SER A 64 -11.73 6.47 -2.01
N ASN A 65 -11.39 5.22 -2.25
CA ASN A 65 -11.46 4.15 -1.25
C ASN A 65 -10.21 3.30 -1.31
N TYR A 66 -9.70 2.92 -0.15
CA TYR A 66 -8.66 1.91 -0.01
C TYR A 66 -9.26 0.60 0.49
N TYR A 67 -8.77 -0.50 -0.04
CA TYR A 67 -9.17 -1.87 0.27
C TYR A 67 -7.94 -2.64 0.73
N PHE A 68 -7.92 -3.01 2.00
CA PHE A 68 -6.89 -3.91 2.53
C PHE A 68 -6.93 -5.25 1.76
N PRO A 69 -5.78 -5.81 1.33
CA PRO A 69 -4.44 -5.46 1.80
C PRO A 69 -3.73 -4.36 1.02
N ASN A 70 -4.00 -4.14 -0.26
CA ASN A 70 -3.08 -3.36 -1.11
C ASN A 70 -3.74 -2.79 -2.37
N ALA A 71 -5.04 -2.53 -2.34
CA ALA A 71 -5.78 -2.01 -3.49
C ALA A 71 -6.46 -0.68 -3.15
N CYS A 72 -6.66 0.16 -4.14
CA CYS A 72 -7.49 1.35 -3.99
C CYS A 72 -8.24 1.66 -5.29
N MET A 73 -9.23 2.53 -5.17
CA MET A 73 -10.06 2.96 -6.28
C MET A 73 -10.37 4.44 -6.13
N THR A 74 -10.33 5.17 -7.23
CA THR A 74 -10.81 6.54 -7.30
C THR A 74 -11.82 6.67 -8.43
N VAL A 75 -12.95 7.29 -8.14
CA VAL A 75 -14.06 7.48 -9.08
C VAL A 75 -14.34 8.97 -9.24
N SER A 76 -14.55 9.40 -10.47
CA SER A 76 -15.04 10.74 -10.82
C SER A 76 -16.17 10.64 -11.87
N PRO A 77 -16.85 11.74 -12.21
CA PRO A 77 -17.83 11.76 -13.31
C PRO A 77 -17.28 11.37 -14.69
N LYS A 78 -15.98 11.56 -14.94
CA LYS A 78 -15.37 11.42 -16.28
C LYS A 78 -14.47 10.19 -16.42
N PHE A 79 -13.87 9.72 -15.32
CA PHE A 79 -13.01 8.55 -15.30
C PHE A 79 -13.10 7.81 -13.96
N PHE A 80 -12.79 6.52 -13.96
CA PHE A 80 -12.49 5.77 -12.74
C PHE A 80 -11.18 4.99 -12.94
N TYR A 81 -10.43 4.81 -11.86
CA TYR A 81 -9.32 3.87 -11.88
C TYR A 81 -9.28 3.00 -10.63
N MET A 82 -8.74 1.80 -10.80
CA MET A 82 -8.31 0.93 -9.72
C MET A 82 -6.80 0.78 -9.76
N MET A 83 -6.17 0.75 -8.60
CA MET A 83 -4.74 0.51 -8.44
C MET A 83 -4.50 -0.63 -7.46
N ARG A 84 -3.55 -1.51 -7.78
CA ARG A 84 -2.98 -2.48 -6.83
C ARG A 84 -1.49 -2.24 -6.65
N CYS A 85 -1.04 -2.25 -5.41
CA CYS A 85 0.39 -2.23 -5.06
C CYS A 85 0.85 -3.66 -4.78
N VAL A 86 1.39 -4.33 -5.80
CA VAL A 86 1.78 -5.73 -5.72
C VAL A 86 3.21 -5.82 -5.17
N PRO A 87 3.43 -6.32 -3.94
CA PRO A 87 4.77 -6.50 -3.42
C PRO A 87 5.51 -7.56 -4.22
N THR A 88 6.74 -7.28 -4.63
CA THR A 88 7.62 -8.25 -5.29
C THR A 88 8.84 -8.58 -4.44
N SER A 89 9.18 -7.73 -3.47
CA SER A 89 10.19 -7.99 -2.43
C SER A 89 9.93 -7.10 -1.20
N PRO A 90 10.69 -7.25 -0.10
CA PRO A 90 10.58 -6.35 1.06
C PRO A 90 10.86 -4.87 0.77
N GLY A 91 11.56 -4.54 -0.31
CA GLY A 91 11.92 -3.17 -0.69
C GLY A 91 11.49 -2.77 -2.08
N HIS A 92 10.60 -3.54 -2.72
CA HIS A 92 10.15 -3.28 -4.09
C HIS A 92 8.71 -3.74 -4.32
N CYS A 93 7.98 -2.98 -5.13
CA CYS A 93 6.64 -3.32 -5.57
C CYS A 93 6.35 -2.89 -7.01
N SER A 94 5.31 -3.48 -7.59
CA SER A 94 4.72 -3.05 -8.86
C SER A 94 3.36 -2.39 -8.61
N MET A 95 3.16 -1.18 -9.13
CA MET A 95 1.86 -0.51 -9.16
C MET A 95 1.17 -0.83 -10.49
N GLU A 96 0.05 -1.53 -10.39
CA GLU A 96 -0.78 -1.97 -11.51
C GLU A 96 -2.06 -1.12 -11.53
N TYR A 97 -2.36 -0.52 -12.68
CA TYR A 97 -3.48 0.40 -12.84
C TYR A 97 -4.44 -0.12 -13.90
N GLU A 98 -5.72 -0.04 -13.59
CA GLU A 98 -6.81 -0.22 -14.54
C GLU A 98 -7.56 1.10 -14.63
N VAL A 99 -7.57 1.72 -15.82
CA VAL A 99 -8.16 3.05 -16.03
C VAL A 99 -9.32 2.91 -17.00
N TYR A 100 -10.46 3.46 -16.61
CA TYR A 100 -11.70 3.36 -17.35
C TYR A 100 -12.28 4.75 -17.57
N ARG A 101 -12.70 4.99 -18.80
CA ARG A 101 -13.32 6.24 -19.22
C ARG A 101 -14.83 6.10 -19.19
N HIS A 102 -15.52 7.13 -18.69
CA HIS A 102 -16.97 7.18 -18.79
C HIS A 102 -17.41 7.32 -20.25
N LYS A 103 -18.42 6.57 -20.69
CA LYS A 103 -18.89 6.54 -22.09
C LYS A 103 -19.29 7.90 -22.66
N ASN A 104 -19.68 8.84 -21.80
CA ASN A 104 -20.10 10.20 -22.20
C ASN A 104 -19.01 11.26 -21.96
N ALA A 105 -17.83 10.89 -21.47
CA ALA A 105 -16.73 11.84 -21.31
C ALA A 105 -16.16 12.20 -22.68
N THR A 106 -15.93 13.49 -22.94
CA THR A 106 -15.18 13.94 -24.13
C THR A 106 -13.71 13.55 -24.02
N ASP A 107 -12.97 13.54 -25.14
CA ASP A 107 -11.53 13.22 -25.13
C ASP A 107 -10.77 14.20 -24.25
N GLU A 108 -11.06 15.49 -24.41
CA GLU A 108 -10.49 16.56 -23.59
C GLU A 108 -10.81 16.37 -22.10
N GLY A 109 -12.08 16.13 -21.75
CA GLY A 109 -12.47 15.97 -20.35
C GLY A 109 -11.84 14.76 -19.68
N PHE A 110 -11.68 13.63 -20.40
CA PHE A 110 -10.94 12.48 -19.90
C PHE A 110 -9.44 12.79 -19.77
N GLN A 111 -8.84 13.42 -20.79
CA GLN A 111 -7.42 13.71 -20.80
C GLN A 111 -7.00 14.69 -19.70
N THR A 112 -7.84 15.69 -19.38
CA THR A 112 -7.59 16.62 -18.28
C THR A 112 -7.40 15.88 -16.95
N ILE A 113 -8.34 15.00 -16.61
CA ILE A 113 -8.31 14.31 -15.31
C ILE A 113 -7.30 13.17 -15.28
N ASP A 114 -7.14 12.42 -16.39
CA ASP A 114 -6.10 11.40 -16.54
C ASP A 114 -4.69 11.99 -16.39
N ALA A 115 -4.42 13.12 -17.03
CA ALA A 115 -3.12 13.78 -16.95
C ALA A 115 -2.82 14.31 -15.54
N MET A 116 -3.84 14.86 -14.85
CA MET A 116 -3.73 15.28 -13.45
C MET A 116 -3.34 14.11 -12.54
N PHE A 117 -4.08 13.00 -12.60
CA PHE A 117 -3.80 11.85 -11.75
C PHE A 117 -2.45 11.20 -12.05
N LYS A 118 -2.03 11.15 -13.32
CA LYS A 118 -0.69 10.66 -13.68
C LYS A 118 0.43 11.49 -13.05
N ARG A 119 0.26 12.81 -12.90
CA ARG A 119 1.24 13.68 -12.21
C ARG A 119 1.27 13.40 -10.71
N ILE A 120 0.11 13.41 -10.06
CA ILE A 120 -0.03 13.11 -8.62
C ILE A 120 0.61 11.76 -8.28
N LEU A 121 0.29 10.71 -9.04
CA LEU A 121 0.83 9.37 -8.80
C LEU A 121 2.36 9.29 -9.04
N ALA A 122 2.91 10.13 -9.92
CA ALA A 122 4.35 10.21 -10.12
C ALA A 122 5.05 10.94 -8.95
N GLU A 123 4.42 11.98 -8.40
CA GLU A 123 4.87 12.69 -7.20
C GLU A 123 4.85 11.75 -5.98
N ASP A 124 3.76 11.01 -5.77
CA ASP A 124 3.64 10.00 -4.72
C ASP A 124 4.72 8.93 -4.79
N LYS A 125 4.99 8.43 -6.00
CA LYS A 125 6.09 7.48 -6.21
C LYS A 125 7.42 8.07 -5.76
N TRP A 126 7.66 9.34 -6.07
CA TRP A 126 8.90 10.01 -5.66
C TRP A 126 8.98 10.13 -4.14
N LEU A 127 7.89 10.50 -3.46
CA LEU A 127 7.81 10.56 -2.00
C LEU A 127 8.11 9.19 -1.37
N CYS A 128 7.43 8.14 -1.83
CA CYS A 128 7.59 6.78 -1.31
C CYS A 128 9.01 6.24 -1.49
N ASN A 129 9.64 6.49 -2.65
CA ASN A 129 11.02 6.09 -2.91
C ASN A 129 11.99 6.77 -1.92
N ASN A 130 11.82 8.05 -1.65
CA ASN A 130 12.71 8.79 -0.74
C ASN A 130 12.41 8.48 0.73
N ALA A 131 11.15 8.24 1.09
CA ALA A 131 10.78 7.73 2.40
C ALA A 131 11.46 6.38 2.67
N GLN A 132 11.43 5.45 1.72
CA GLN A 132 12.12 4.16 1.87
C GLN A 132 13.64 4.33 2.00
N LYS A 133 14.27 5.21 1.23
CA LYS A 133 15.71 5.50 1.37
C LYS A 133 16.05 5.97 2.78
N ASN A 134 15.22 6.84 3.37
CA ASN A 134 15.41 7.33 4.72
C ASN A 134 15.20 6.23 5.79
N LEU A 135 14.20 5.37 5.60
CA LEU A 135 14.00 4.20 6.47
C LEU A 135 15.22 3.27 6.43
N ASN A 136 15.77 3.03 5.24
CA ASN A 136 16.95 2.17 5.05
C ASN A 136 18.23 2.77 5.67
N ALA A 137 18.28 4.09 5.88
CA ALA A 137 19.41 4.72 6.57
C ALA A 137 19.48 4.35 8.06
N GLY A 138 18.40 3.79 8.64
CA GLY A 138 18.39 3.25 10.00
C GLY A 138 18.41 4.29 11.12
N VAL A 139 18.35 5.59 10.81
CA VAL A 139 18.31 6.69 11.79
C VAL A 139 16.89 6.90 12.33
N PHE A 140 15.88 6.73 11.47
CA PHE A 140 14.47 6.85 11.87
C PHE A 140 13.97 5.53 12.47
N VAL A 141 13.41 5.60 13.67
CA VAL A 141 12.83 4.43 14.37
C VAL A 141 11.30 4.48 14.33
N ASN A 142 10.73 5.61 14.75
CA ASN A 142 9.31 5.91 14.71
C ASN A 142 9.09 7.43 14.72
N GLY A 143 7.84 7.84 14.48
CA GLY A 143 7.41 9.23 14.56
C GLY A 143 5.95 9.32 14.98
N GLU A 144 5.57 10.45 15.55
CA GLU A 144 4.19 10.75 15.90
C GLU A 144 3.40 11.09 14.63
N MET A 145 2.28 10.40 14.43
CA MET A 145 1.37 10.70 13.32
C MET A 145 0.30 11.69 13.77
N HIS A 146 -0.06 12.60 12.87
CA HIS A 146 -1.11 13.57 13.06
C HIS A 146 -2.46 12.86 13.29
N PRO A 147 -3.09 12.98 14.47
CA PRO A 147 -4.21 12.12 14.86
C PRO A 147 -5.47 12.30 14.00
N LYS A 148 -5.68 13.49 13.41
CA LYS A 148 -6.77 13.75 12.46
C LYS A 148 -6.43 13.40 11.00
N MET A 149 -5.35 13.99 10.46
CA MET A 149 -5.03 13.89 9.03
C MET A 149 -4.42 12.54 8.63
N GLU A 150 -3.82 11.82 9.58
CA GLU A 150 -3.15 10.52 9.36
C GLU A 150 -3.88 9.35 10.06
N GLN A 151 -5.20 9.49 10.28
CA GLN A 151 -6.03 8.43 10.87
C GLN A 151 -6.03 7.15 9.99
N GLY A 152 -5.98 7.30 8.66
CA GLY A 152 -5.91 6.17 7.72
C GLY A 152 -4.66 5.31 7.92
N PRO A 153 -3.44 5.89 7.86
CA PRO A 153 -2.19 5.22 8.21
C PRO A 153 -2.23 4.58 9.60
N LEU A 154 -2.72 5.30 10.63
CA LEU A 154 -2.85 4.75 11.98
C LEU A 154 -3.69 3.46 12.00
N TYR A 155 -4.84 3.46 11.34
CA TYR A 155 -5.69 2.27 11.21
C TYR A 155 -5.00 1.14 10.44
N PHE A 156 -4.38 1.47 9.31
CA PHE A 156 -3.68 0.51 8.46
C PHE A 156 -2.53 -0.16 9.21
N GLN A 157 -1.65 0.62 9.85
CA GLN A 157 -0.52 0.12 10.61
C GLN A 157 -0.96 -0.72 11.80
N HIS A 158 -2.02 -0.31 12.52
CA HIS A 158 -2.59 -1.11 13.61
C HIS A 158 -3.05 -2.49 13.10
N ARG A 159 -3.73 -2.53 11.95
CA ARG A 159 -4.20 -3.77 11.33
C ARG A 159 -3.04 -4.68 10.92
N VAL A 160 -2.03 -4.13 10.23
CA VAL A 160 -0.83 -4.88 9.82
C VAL A 160 -0.12 -5.45 11.05
N ARG A 161 0.07 -4.64 12.10
CA ARG A 161 0.70 -5.08 13.36
C ARG A 161 -0.10 -6.20 14.03
N ALA A 162 -1.42 -6.12 14.07
CA ALA A 162 -2.28 -7.15 14.63
C ALA A 162 -2.14 -8.48 13.87
N ILE A 163 -2.12 -8.45 12.54
CA ILE A 163 -1.94 -9.64 11.69
C ILE A 163 -0.56 -10.27 11.92
N LEU A 164 0.50 -9.46 11.91
CA LEU A 164 1.87 -9.97 12.12
C LEU A 164 2.03 -10.59 13.50
N ASN A 165 1.53 -9.92 14.55
CA ASN A 165 1.58 -10.48 15.90
C ASN A 165 0.75 -11.76 16.01
N GLY A 166 -0.44 -11.80 15.40
CA GLY A 166 -1.29 -12.99 15.39
C GLY A 166 -0.60 -14.17 14.71
N HIS A 167 0.01 -13.93 13.54
CA HIS A 167 0.77 -14.94 12.82
C HIS A 167 1.97 -15.45 13.66
N TYR A 168 2.74 -14.54 14.26
CA TYR A 168 3.85 -14.91 15.13
C TYR A 168 3.41 -15.77 16.33
N GLN A 169 2.24 -15.50 16.93
CA GLN A 169 1.73 -16.37 18.01
C GLN A 169 1.35 -17.77 17.50
N LEU A 170 0.84 -17.87 16.27
CA LEU A 170 0.56 -19.18 15.66
C LEU A 170 1.85 -19.98 15.44
N GLU A 171 2.89 -19.35 14.90
CA GLU A 171 4.20 -19.99 14.68
C GLU A 171 4.82 -20.43 16.01
N LYS A 172 4.76 -19.57 17.03
CA LYS A 172 5.25 -19.89 18.37
C LYS A 172 4.50 -21.08 18.98
N ALA A 173 3.18 -21.15 18.82
CA ALA A 173 2.37 -22.28 19.30
C ALA A 173 2.67 -23.57 18.52
N ALA A 174 2.95 -23.46 17.22
CA ALA A 174 3.32 -24.59 16.37
C ALA A 174 4.78 -25.06 16.56
N GLY A 175 5.63 -24.23 17.17
CA GLY A 175 7.07 -24.50 17.31
C GLY A 175 7.83 -24.49 15.98
N LYS A 176 7.24 -23.95 14.92
CA LYS A 176 7.79 -23.89 13.57
C LYS A 176 7.20 -22.73 12.79
N GLU A 177 7.92 -22.29 11.76
CA GLU A 177 7.41 -21.30 10.81
C GLU A 177 6.15 -21.82 10.10
N ILE A 178 5.20 -20.92 9.83
CA ILE A 178 3.97 -21.23 9.10
C ILE A 178 4.03 -20.46 7.81
N ASN A 179 4.28 -21.15 6.69
CA ASN A 179 4.26 -20.54 5.38
C ASN A 179 2.94 -20.88 4.65
N PRO A 180 1.97 -19.95 4.55
CA PRO A 180 0.68 -20.23 3.91
C PRO A 180 0.79 -20.51 2.41
N ALA A 181 1.89 -20.10 1.77
CA ALA A 181 2.15 -20.36 0.36
C ALA A 181 2.92 -21.66 0.12
N GLN A 182 3.40 -22.33 1.18
CA GLN A 182 4.07 -23.61 1.05
C GLN A 182 3.04 -24.72 0.80
N HIS A 183 3.27 -25.53 -0.22
CA HIS A 183 2.52 -26.76 -0.42
C HIS A 183 2.78 -27.71 0.76
N ILE A 184 1.74 -28.02 1.52
CA ILE A 184 1.81 -29.04 2.57
C ILE A 184 1.85 -30.41 1.89
N PRO A 185 2.90 -31.21 2.08
CA PRO A 185 2.94 -32.58 1.56
C PRO A 185 1.82 -33.40 2.21
N SER A 186 1.17 -34.30 1.46
CA SER A 186 0.17 -35.21 2.04
C SER A 186 0.82 -36.14 3.06
N ASP A 187 0.08 -36.60 4.08
CA ASP A 187 0.58 -37.49 5.15
C ASP A 187 1.29 -38.78 4.66
N SER A 188 1.17 -39.13 3.39
CA SER A 188 1.83 -40.28 2.74
C SER A 188 3.22 -39.98 2.12
N SER A 189 3.73 -38.74 2.18
CA SER A 189 4.99 -38.36 1.51
C SER A 189 6.18 -38.23 2.46
N HIS A 190 6.54 -39.34 3.13
CA HIS A 190 7.71 -39.41 4.02
C HIS A 190 9.04 -38.98 3.37
N GLY A 191 9.19 -39.15 2.05
CA GLY A 191 10.37 -38.68 1.32
C GLY A 191 10.49 -37.15 1.33
N THR A 192 9.38 -36.45 1.11
CA THR A 192 9.34 -34.98 1.11
C THR A 192 9.59 -34.39 2.50
N GLU A 193 9.11 -35.05 3.56
CA GLU A 193 9.41 -34.64 4.95
C GLU A 193 10.91 -34.76 5.26
N ASN A 194 11.57 -35.85 4.84
CA ASN A 194 13.01 -36.03 5.00
C ASN A 194 13.81 -34.98 4.23
N ASP A 195 13.44 -34.71 2.97
CA ASP A 195 14.12 -33.71 2.13
C ASP A 195 13.96 -32.30 2.71
N MET A 196 12.77 -31.96 3.21
CA MET A 196 12.53 -30.68 3.91
C MET A 196 13.33 -30.59 5.21
N GLY A 197 13.41 -31.68 5.99
CA GLY A 197 14.24 -31.74 7.20
C GLY A 197 15.72 -31.56 6.91
N PHE A 198 16.23 -32.21 5.85
CA PHE A 198 17.60 -32.04 5.39
C PHE A 198 17.88 -30.61 4.94
N CYS A 199 17.04 -30.04 4.07
CA CYS A 199 17.21 -28.66 3.58
C CYS A 199 17.12 -27.61 4.70
N SER A 200 16.20 -27.76 5.65
CA SER A 200 16.10 -26.86 6.80
C SER A 200 17.29 -26.99 7.74
N GLY A 201 17.87 -28.19 7.88
CA GLY A 201 19.13 -28.40 8.60
C GLY A 201 20.36 -27.79 7.93
N LEU A 202 20.31 -27.53 6.62
CA LEU A 202 21.37 -26.86 5.86
C LEU A 202 21.22 -25.33 5.82
N ALA A 203 20.00 -24.82 6.00
CA ALA A 203 19.75 -23.38 5.98
C ALA A 203 20.40 -22.75 7.23
N CYS A 204 21.45 -21.94 7.02
CA CYS A 204 22.27 -21.30 8.04
C CYS A 204 21.49 -20.81 9.28
N GLY A 205 21.45 -21.65 10.31
CA GLY A 205 21.29 -21.22 11.69
C GLY A 205 22.56 -20.50 12.14
N LYS A 206 22.48 -19.77 13.26
CA LYS A 206 23.61 -19.04 13.88
C LYS A 206 24.81 -19.93 14.30
N ASP A 207 24.78 -21.23 13.99
CA ASP A 207 25.83 -22.22 14.26
C ASP A 207 26.55 -22.69 12.96
N ALA A 208 26.47 -21.92 11.87
CA ALA A 208 27.12 -22.25 10.59
C ALA A 208 28.66 -21.99 10.57
N GLU A 209 29.35 -22.05 11.72
CA GLU A 209 30.83 -22.02 11.76
C GLU A 209 31.47 -23.38 11.40
N GLN A 210 30.69 -24.46 11.24
CA GLN A 210 31.23 -25.81 11.02
C GLN A 210 31.09 -26.38 9.61
N LEU A 211 30.66 -25.60 8.62
CA LEU A 211 30.66 -26.05 7.22
C LEU A 211 31.70 -25.28 6.40
N ALA A 212 32.96 -25.46 6.78
CA ALA A 212 34.08 -25.28 5.88
C ALA A 212 34.33 -26.60 5.15
N TRP A 213 34.07 -26.61 3.84
CA TRP A 213 34.73 -27.53 2.91
C TRP A 213 35.85 -26.76 2.22
#